data_AF-A0A969W0V5-F1
#
_entry.id   AF-A0A969W0V5-F1
#
_cell.length_a   1.000
_cell.length_b   1.000
_cell.length_c   1.000
_cell.angle_alpha   90.00
_cell.angle_beta   90.00
_cell.angle_gamma   90.00
#
_symmetry.space_group_name_H-M   'P 1'
#
loop_
_entity.id
_entity.type
_entity.pdbx_description
1 polymer ?
#
loop_
_entity_poly.entity_id
_entity_poly.type
_entity_poly.pdbx_seq_one_letter_code
_entity_poly.pdbx_strand_id
1 'polypeptide(L)'
;MTHARRGVIEFLDSVSIPVRQLGIATGAVFFPRANLNSSRGVDPRLQPWHQFKNVSEWAPMTYAICGSADCLIDELALVMQQAHGSQKICPVIAGYWGRGDAGRLSLEDQMYALRGAYPQLNCISHFAYAWFDLDGDRQRRSCRLD
;
A
#
# COMPACT_ATOMS: atom_id res chain seq x y z
N MET A 1 11.35 -0.59 -24.01
CA MET A 1 10.41 -0.28 -22.91
C MET A 1 10.12 -1.47 -22.00
N THR A 2 10.14 -2.70 -22.53
CA THR A 2 10.05 -3.94 -21.75
C THR A 2 11.10 -4.04 -20.64
N HIS A 3 12.34 -3.60 -20.87
CA HIS A 3 13.44 -3.76 -19.92
C HIS A 3 13.27 -3.04 -18.57
N ALA A 4 12.73 -1.81 -18.51
CA ALA A 4 12.58 -1.10 -17.24
C ALA A 4 11.51 -1.76 -16.34
N ARG A 5 10.35 -2.11 -16.91
CA ARG A 5 9.29 -2.85 -16.20
C ARG A 5 9.76 -4.24 -15.82
N ARG A 6 10.42 -4.93 -16.75
CA ARG A 6 10.93 -6.27 -16.55
C ARG A 6 12.02 -6.31 -15.49
N GLY A 7 12.91 -5.33 -15.47
CA GLY A 7 13.99 -5.21 -14.49
C GLY A 7 13.48 -5.09 -13.05
N VAL A 8 12.39 -4.33 -12.81
CA VAL A 8 11.76 -4.26 -11.47
C VAL A 8 11.27 -5.64 -11.02
N ILE A 9 10.63 -6.38 -11.94
CA ILE A 9 10.10 -7.73 -11.66
C ILE A 9 11.25 -8.71 -11.43
N GLU A 10 12.24 -8.72 -12.32
CA GLU A 10 13.41 -9.61 -12.23
C GLU A 10 14.23 -9.33 -10.98
N PHE A 11 14.42 -8.07 -10.61
CA PHE A 11 15.08 -7.71 -9.36
C PHE A 11 14.29 -8.22 -8.16
N LEU A 12 12.99 -7.91 -8.08
CA LEU A 12 12.14 -8.37 -6.98
C LEU A 12 12.13 -9.91 -6.88
N ASP A 13 12.06 -10.61 -8.01
CA ASP A 13 12.11 -12.08 -8.06
C ASP A 13 13.47 -12.62 -7.60
N SER A 14 14.57 -12.00 -8.04
CA SER A 14 15.94 -12.43 -7.69
C SER A 14 16.20 -12.39 -6.18
N VAL A 15 15.54 -11.49 -5.46
CA VAL A 15 15.64 -11.39 -3.99
C VAL A 15 14.55 -12.17 -3.27
N SER A 16 13.31 -12.18 -3.78
CA SER A 16 12.18 -12.77 -3.05
C SER A 16 12.13 -14.29 -3.14
N ILE A 17 12.51 -14.87 -4.29
CA ILE A 17 12.50 -16.32 -4.48
C ILE A 17 13.40 -17.05 -3.46
N PRO A 18 14.69 -16.73 -3.31
CA PRO A 18 15.54 -17.43 -2.34
C PRO A 18 15.07 -17.22 -0.89
N VAL A 19 14.59 -16.03 -0.54
CA VAL A 19 14.06 -15.74 0.81
C VAL A 19 12.83 -16.60 1.12
N ARG A 20 11.90 -16.75 0.17
CA ARG A 20 10.75 -17.65 0.35
C ARG A 20 11.14 -19.12 0.43
N GLN A 21 12.17 -19.56 -0.30
CA GLN A 21 12.65 -20.94 -0.22
C GLN A 21 13.19 -21.27 1.18
N LEU A 22 13.62 -20.26 1.94
CA LEU A 22 13.99 -20.38 3.35
C LEU A 22 12.79 -20.28 4.31
N GLY A 23 11.56 -20.23 3.81
CA GLY A 23 10.35 -20.10 4.62
C GLY A 23 10.12 -18.70 5.21
N ILE A 24 10.86 -17.68 4.74
CA ILE A 24 10.73 -16.31 5.22
C ILE A 24 9.68 -15.57 4.37
N ALA A 25 8.72 -14.94 5.03
CA ALA A 25 7.70 -14.14 4.37
C ALA A 25 8.32 -12.90 3.68
N THR A 26 7.81 -12.60 2.49
CA THR A 26 8.24 -11.46 1.67
C THR A 26 7.05 -10.57 1.34
N GLY A 27 7.27 -9.27 1.29
CA GLY A 27 6.24 -8.29 0.98
C GLY A 27 6.73 -7.28 -0.06
N ALA A 28 5.81 -6.75 -0.85
CA ALA A 28 6.07 -5.62 -1.73
C ALA A 28 5.18 -4.44 -1.35
N VAL A 29 5.81 -3.28 -1.14
CA VAL A 29 5.12 -2.01 -0.92
C VAL A 29 5.11 -1.24 -2.23
N PHE A 30 3.95 -0.72 -2.63
CA PHE A 30 3.79 -0.06 -3.93
C PHE A 30 2.66 0.98 -3.93
N PHE A 31 2.68 1.88 -4.91
CA PHE A 31 1.59 2.83 -5.15
C PHE A 31 0.54 2.20 -6.07
N PRO A 32 -0.74 2.11 -5.67
CA PRO A 32 -1.79 1.50 -6.50
C PRO A 32 -1.87 2.09 -7.91
N ARG A 33 -1.75 3.42 -8.03
CA ARG A 33 -1.81 4.13 -9.32
C ARG A 33 -0.52 4.09 -10.15
N ALA A 34 0.58 3.51 -9.63
CA ALA A 34 1.84 3.39 -10.38
C ALA A 34 1.88 2.22 -11.38
N ASN A 35 0.79 1.45 -11.49
CA ASN A 35 0.66 0.34 -12.44
C ASN A 35 0.36 0.77 -13.87
N LEU A 36 1.08 1.76 -14.38
CA LEU A 36 0.78 2.33 -15.69
C LEU A 36 1.37 1.46 -16.80
N ASN A 37 0.62 1.29 -17.88
CA ASN A 37 1.13 0.76 -19.15
C ASN A 37 1.41 1.96 -20.07
N SER A 38 2.47 2.72 -19.80
CA SER A 38 2.83 3.85 -20.68
C SER A 38 3.23 3.35 -22.07
N SER A 39 2.55 3.85 -23.10
CA SER A 39 2.94 3.73 -24.52
C SER A 39 3.80 4.93 -24.99
N ARG A 40 4.04 5.93 -24.13
CA ARG A 40 4.75 7.17 -24.47
C ARG A 40 5.74 7.54 -23.35
N GLY A 41 6.99 7.12 -23.51
CA GLY A 41 8.11 7.52 -22.65
C GLY A 41 8.38 6.61 -21.44
N VAL A 42 9.63 6.67 -20.96
CA VAL A 42 10.11 6.00 -19.75
C VAL A 42 9.63 6.81 -18.55
N ASP A 43 8.65 6.31 -17.78
CA ASP A 43 8.41 6.84 -16.43
C ASP A 43 9.20 5.98 -15.43
N PRO A 44 10.23 6.51 -14.76
CA PRO A 44 11.05 5.76 -13.82
C PRO A 44 10.28 5.35 -12.54
N ARG A 45 9.06 5.86 -12.34
CA ARG A 45 8.21 5.56 -11.19
C ARG A 45 7.22 4.42 -11.45
N LEU A 46 7.31 3.75 -12.61
CA LEU A 46 6.44 2.64 -12.97
C LEU A 46 6.65 1.45 -12.04
N GLN A 47 5.56 0.96 -11.45
CA GLN A 47 5.56 -0.21 -10.60
C GLN A 47 4.56 -1.22 -11.18
N PRO A 48 5.03 -2.26 -11.93
CA PRO A 48 4.15 -3.27 -12.50
C PRO A 48 3.65 -4.25 -11.42
N TRP A 49 3.04 -3.73 -10.36
CA TRP A 49 2.81 -4.48 -9.12
C TRP A 49 1.87 -5.67 -9.27
N HIS A 50 0.97 -5.65 -10.25
CA HIS A 50 0.14 -6.80 -10.63
C HIS A 50 0.98 -8.03 -11.04
N GLN A 51 2.27 -7.86 -11.32
CA GLN A 51 3.21 -8.94 -11.67
C GLN A 51 4.11 -9.35 -10.49
N PHE A 52 3.95 -8.76 -9.30
CA PHE A 52 4.69 -9.13 -8.10
C PHE A 52 4.16 -10.44 -7.50
N LYS A 53 4.34 -11.54 -8.23
CA LYS A 53 3.77 -12.86 -7.92
C LYS A 53 4.60 -13.65 -6.91
N ASN A 54 5.88 -13.31 -6.75
CA ASN A 54 6.81 -14.05 -5.90
C ASN A 54 6.94 -13.49 -4.47
N VAL A 55 6.01 -12.62 -4.05
CA VAL A 55 5.88 -12.15 -2.66
C VAL A 55 4.63 -12.75 -2.01
N SER A 56 4.65 -12.89 -0.68
CA SER A 56 3.51 -13.38 0.11
C SER A 56 2.53 -12.28 0.49
N GLU A 57 2.99 -11.02 0.56
CA GLU A 57 2.16 -9.87 0.95
C GLU A 57 2.26 -8.72 -0.05
N TRP A 58 1.12 -8.14 -0.38
CA TRP A 58 1.00 -6.85 -1.07
C TRP A 58 0.59 -5.79 -0.06
N ALA A 59 1.42 -4.76 0.06
CA ALA A 59 1.19 -3.62 0.95
C ALA A 59 0.96 -2.35 0.11
N PRO A 60 -0.21 -2.20 -0.53
CA PRO A 60 -0.49 -1.02 -1.34
C PRO A 60 -0.56 0.21 -0.44
N MET A 61 0.17 1.27 -0.80
CA MET A 61 0.09 2.54 -0.11
C MET A 61 -1.19 3.27 -0.54
N THR A 62 -2.28 2.99 0.19
CA THR A 62 -3.63 3.57 0.01
C THR A 62 -3.74 4.76 0.94
N TYR A 63 -3.26 5.91 0.49
CA TYR A 63 -3.08 7.08 1.34
C TYR A 63 -3.14 8.39 0.55
N ALA A 64 -3.86 8.41 -0.57
CA ALA A 64 -4.21 9.67 -1.22
C ALA A 64 -4.96 10.63 -0.27
N ILE A 65 -4.90 11.94 -0.57
CA ILE A 65 -5.64 12.98 0.15
C ILE A 65 -6.78 13.43 -0.77
N CYS A 66 -8.03 13.22 -0.36
CA CYS A 66 -9.21 13.55 -1.18
C CYS A 66 -10.40 14.11 -0.37
N GLY A 67 -10.25 14.38 0.92
CA GLY A 67 -11.34 14.92 1.77
C GLY A 67 -12.39 13.90 2.21
N SER A 68 -12.43 12.71 1.60
CA SER A 68 -13.28 11.58 1.97
C SER A 68 -12.49 10.27 1.99
N ALA A 69 -13.16 9.14 2.21
CA ALA A 69 -12.54 7.82 2.10
C ALA A 69 -12.56 7.25 0.67
N ASP A 70 -13.22 7.93 -0.28
CA ASP A 70 -13.49 7.37 -1.62
C ASP A 70 -12.20 7.06 -2.38
N CYS A 71 -11.20 7.95 -2.31
CA CYS A 71 -9.93 7.69 -2.98
C CYS A 71 -9.16 6.50 -2.39
N LEU A 72 -9.31 6.20 -1.09
CA LEU A 72 -8.69 5.04 -0.45
C LEU A 72 -9.37 3.75 -0.93
N ILE A 73 -10.70 3.79 -1.00
CA ILE A 73 -11.53 2.68 -1.49
C ILE A 73 -11.21 2.42 -2.97
N ASP A 74 -11.14 3.45 -3.80
CA ASP A 74 -10.77 3.34 -5.22
C ASP A 74 -9.37 2.77 -5.42
N GLU A 75 -8.39 3.24 -4.63
CA GLU A 75 -7.02 2.74 -4.68
C GLU A 75 -6.94 1.26 -4.29
N LEU A 76 -7.68 0.85 -3.26
CA LEU A 76 -7.77 -0.55 -2.88
C LEU A 76 -8.51 -1.38 -3.94
N ALA A 77 -9.57 -0.84 -4.55
CA ALA A 77 -10.33 -1.51 -5.60
C ALA A 77 -9.44 -1.92 -6.78
N LEU A 78 -8.54 -1.05 -7.22
CA LEU A 78 -7.57 -1.34 -8.28
C LEU A 78 -6.71 -2.57 -7.96
N VAL A 79 -6.28 -2.69 -6.70
CA VAL A 79 -5.43 -3.79 -6.24
C VAL A 79 -6.24 -5.08 -6.11
N MET A 80 -7.43 -4.99 -5.50
CA MET A 80 -8.32 -6.14 -5.31
C MET A 80 -8.76 -6.76 -6.65
N GLN A 81 -8.97 -5.96 -7.69
CA GLN A 81 -9.31 -6.44 -9.04
C GLN A 81 -8.19 -7.25 -9.70
N GLN A 82 -6.93 -7.06 -9.30
CA GLN A 82 -5.77 -7.77 -9.86
C GLN A 82 -5.30 -8.92 -8.96
N ALA A 83 -5.85 -9.03 -7.76
CA ALA A 83 -5.46 -10.08 -6.82
C ALA A 83 -6.00 -11.44 -7.29
N HIS A 84 -5.11 -12.43 -7.37
CA HIS A 84 -5.47 -13.80 -7.74
C HIS A 84 -5.64 -14.73 -6.52
N GLY A 85 -5.81 -14.15 -5.32
CA GLY A 85 -6.17 -14.84 -4.09
C GLY A 85 -5.03 -15.48 -3.30
N SER A 86 -3.81 -15.55 -3.82
CA SER A 86 -2.66 -16.14 -3.10
C SER A 86 -1.85 -15.13 -2.28
N GLN A 87 -1.96 -13.84 -2.57
CA GLN A 87 -1.29 -12.78 -1.80
C GLN A 87 -2.19 -12.27 -0.68
N LYS A 88 -1.62 -12.11 0.51
CA LYS A 88 -2.23 -11.31 1.58
C LYS A 88 -2.17 -9.83 1.18
N ILE A 89 -3.26 -9.09 1.34
CA ILE A 89 -3.33 -7.66 0.97
C ILE A 89 -3.51 -6.83 2.23
N CYS A 90 -2.47 -6.06 2.59
CA CYS A 90 -2.45 -5.21 3.77
C CYS A 90 -2.26 -3.74 3.36
N PRO A 91 -3.34 -3.00 3.04
CA PRO A 91 -3.23 -1.61 2.66
C PRO A 91 -2.55 -0.79 3.75
N VAL A 92 -1.66 0.09 3.33
CA VAL A 92 -0.93 1.03 4.18
C VAL A 92 -1.65 2.37 4.12
N ILE A 93 -2.22 2.79 5.25
CA ILE A 93 -2.82 4.11 5.41
C ILE A 93 -1.85 5.07 6.09
N ALA A 94 -2.11 6.36 5.97
CA ALA A 94 -1.40 7.41 6.69
C ALA A 94 -2.40 8.33 7.37
N GLY A 95 -2.01 9.01 8.44
CA GLY A 95 -2.89 9.89 9.21
C GLY A 95 -2.48 10.00 10.67
N TYR A 96 -3.38 10.59 11.46
CA TYR A 96 -3.30 10.70 12.91
C TYR A 96 -4.47 9.92 13.53
N TRP A 97 -4.26 9.39 14.74
CA TRP A 97 -5.36 8.88 15.57
C TRP A 97 -6.22 10.02 16.08
N GLY A 98 -7.52 9.80 16.16
CA GLY A 98 -8.50 10.69 16.77
C GLY A 98 -8.75 12.02 16.05
N ARG A 99 -8.03 12.33 14.95
CA ARG A 99 -8.25 13.56 14.18
C ARG A 99 -7.87 13.45 12.72
N GLY A 100 -8.57 14.22 11.88
CA GLY A 100 -8.13 14.51 10.51
C GLY A 100 -7.02 15.56 10.45
N ASP A 101 -6.35 15.63 9.29
CA ASP A 101 -5.30 16.62 9.01
C ASP A 101 -5.22 16.92 7.50
N ALA A 102 -5.23 18.20 7.12
CA ALA A 102 -5.05 18.65 5.73
C ALA A 102 -5.87 17.85 4.67
N GLY A 103 -7.15 17.56 4.95
CA GLY A 103 -8.03 16.81 4.04
C GLY A 103 -7.87 15.27 4.10
N ARG A 104 -7.08 14.76 5.04
CA ARG A 104 -6.96 13.35 5.39
C ARG A 104 -7.85 13.04 6.60
N LEU A 105 -8.59 11.94 6.53
CA LEU A 105 -9.42 11.46 7.63
C LEU A 105 -8.56 10.93 8.80
N SER A 106 -9.16 10.77 9.98
CA SER A 106 -8.53 10.06 11.10
C SER A 106 -8.19 8.61 10.69
N LEU A 107 -7.23 7.98 11.36
CA LEU A 107 -6.90 6.58 11.07
C LEU A 107 -8.12 5.65 11.31
N GLU A 108 -8.92 5.95 12.33
CA GLU A 108 -10.14 5.24 12.68
C GLU A 108 -11.17 5.31 11.55
N ASP A 109 -11.45 6.50 11.03
CA ASP A 109 -12.40 6.70 9.94
C ASP A 109 -11.93 6.02 8.65
N GLN A 110 -10.63 6.07 8.36
CA GLN A 110 -10.04 5.35 7.22
C GLN A 110 -10.21 3.83 7.36
N MET A 111 -9.89 3.28 8.53
CA MET A 111 -10.05 1.84 8.80
C MET A 111 -11.51 1.41 8.75
N TYR A 112 -12.42 2.22 9.30
CA TYR A 112 -13.86 1.96 9.28
C TYR A 112 -14.38 1.92 7.83
N ALA A 113 -14.04 2.92 7.02
CA ALA A 113 -14.46 3.00 5.63
C ALA A 113 -13.90 1.84 4.78
N LEU A 114 -12.61 1.53 4.91
CA LEU A 114 -11.98 0.42 4.19
C LEU A 114 -12.58 -0.94 4.55
N ARG A 115 -12.85 -1.19 5.84
CA ARG A 115 -13.52 -2.43 6.28
C ARG A 115 -14.98 -2.48 5.86
N GLY A 116 -15.67 -1.35 5.82
CA GLY A 116 -17.04 -1.26 5.30
C GLY A 116 -17.12 -1.63 3.82
N ALA A 117 -16.17 -1.15 3.02
CA ALA A 117 -16.09 -1.45 1.59
C ALA A 117 -15.55 -2.86 1.27
N TYR A 118 -14.60 -3.35 2.07
CA TYR A 118 -13.95 -4.65 1.89
C TYR A 118 -13.92 -5.44 3.22
N PRO A 119 -15.04 -6.07 3.63
CA PRO A 119 -15.14 -6.80 4.90
C PRO A 119 -14.16 -7.96 5.05
N GLN A 120 -13.67 -8.50 3.93
CA GLN A 120 -12.64 -9.55 3.90
C GLN A 120 -11.23 -9.05 4.27
N LEU A 121 -11.05 -7.74 4.44
CA LEU A 121 -9.76 -7.16 4.77
C LEU A 121 -9.36 -7.47 6.21
N ASN A 122 -8.38 -8.36 6.38
CA ASN A 122 -7.95 -8.86 7.69
C ASN A 122 -6.67 -8.19 8.23
N CYS A 123 -6.11 -7.22 7.50
CA CYS A 123 -4.96 -6.44 7.94
C CYS A 123 -5.00 -5.02 7.37
N ILE A 124 -4.48 -4.08 8.15
CA ILE A 124 -4.20 -2.69 7.76
C ILE A 124 -2.86 -2.34 8.38
N SER A 125 -2.01 -1.63 7.63
CA SER A 125 -0.74 -1.10 8.10
C SER A 125 -0.78 0.43 8.15
N HIS A 126 0.11 1.04 8.91
CA HIS A 126 0.22 2.49 9.05
C HIS A 126 1.61 2.95 8.68
N PHE A 127 1.69 3.95 7.79
CA PHE A 127 2.95 4.55 7.40
C PHE A 127 3.45 5.50 8.49
N ALA A 128 4.54 5.10 9.15
CA ALA A 128 5.21 5.89 10.18
C ALA A 128 6.08 6.99 9.55
N TYR A 129 5.89 8.23 9.99
CA TYR A 129 6.69 9.39 9.55
C TYR A 129 7.91 9.61 10.44
N ALA A 130 8.18 8.71 11.39
CA ALA A 130 9.23 8.84 12.40
C ALA A 130 10.60 9.24 11.87
N TRP A 131 10.93 8.88 10.64
CA TRP A 131 12.23 9.19 10.03
C TRP A 131 12.33 10.62 9.47
N PHE A 132 11.21 11.30 9.24
CA PHE A 132 11.14 12.70 8.79
C PHE A 132 10.66 13.66 9.88
N ASP A 133 9.77 13.19 10.75
CA ASP A 133 9.14 13.97 11.81
C ASP A 133 8.86 13.06 13.01
N LEU A 134 9.87 12.93 13.89
CA LEU A 134 9.78 12.12 15.11
C LEU A 134 8.68 12.61 16.04
N ASP A 135 8.49 13.92 16.15
CA ASP A 135 7.52 14.50 17.07
C ASP A 135 6.09 14.32 16.56
N GLY A 136 5.86 14.54 15.26
CA GLY A 136 4.60 14.20 14.60
C GLY A 136 4.32 12.69 14.65
N ASP A 137 5.31 11.82 14.48
CA ASP A 137 5.12 10.37 14.62
C ASP A 137 4.69 9.96 16.04
N ARG A 138 5.30 10.55 17.07
CA ARG A 138 4.88 10.33 18.46
C ARG A 138 3.43 10.74 18.69
N GLN A 139 3.00 11.87 18.13
CA GLN A 139 1.60 12.29 18.18
C GLN A 139 0.66 11.29 17.47
N ARG A 140 1.16 10.57 16.45
CA ARG A 140 0.44 9.52 15.71
C ARG A 140 0.48 8.13 16.37
N ARG A 141 0.98 7.96 17.60
CA ARG A 141 1.01 6.64 18.27
C ARG A 141 -0.09 6.41 19.30
N SER A 142 -0.63 7.47 19.89
CA SER A 142 -1.61 7.35 20.99
C SER A 142 -2.97 7.89 20.59
N CYS A 143 -3.99 7.04 20.61
CA CYS A 143 -5.39 7.47 20.68
C CYS A 143 -5.69 7.85 22.14
N ARG A 144 -6.24 9.05 22.38
CA ARG A 144 -6.88 9.39 23.64
C ARG A 144 -8.38 9.30 23.42
N LEU A 145 -9.00 8.28 23.99
CA LEU A 145 -10.45 8.17 24.07
C LEU A 145 -10.86 9.07 25.23
N ASP A 146 -11.38 10.25 24.92
CA ASP A 146 -12.08 11.09 25.90
C ASP A 146 -13.53 10.61 26.02
#